data_AF-M1TPM6-F1
#
_entry.id   AF-M1TPM6-F1
#
_cell.length_a   1.000
_cell.length_b   1.000
_cell.length_c   1.000
_cell.angle_alpha   90.00
_cell.angle_beta   90.00
_cell.angle_gamma   90.00
#
_symmetry.space_group_name_H-M   'P 1'
#
loop_
_entity.id
_entity.type
_entity.pdbx_description
1 polymer ?
#
loop_
_entity_poly.entity_id
_entity_poly.type
_entity_poly.pdbx_seq_one_letter_code
_entity_poly.pdbx_strand_id
1 'polypeptide(L)'
;MTSVFTGAGIAAAYDYGMDPNQNYNPVEDITDRPEGLSKLPFFGSQLTSFGSSEGSSFGEIVTSTEPQYTDPRYPAGKDALPKATIDMNPEVLARLERFIGVDGDRIRQINAYSPSMGRTIPLLWIVPEDNSVPRPTLYALGGGDGGQGSDNWVNNTDLDELMSQNNVNVIMPMLGAYTFYADWVEESADLGGKQQWETFLTHELPEPLEAAIGADGQRSIIGMSMSGGTVLNYASHNPNFYSSVGSFSGCAETNSWMGRRGIAATAYNGNALPSQIFGEVDSDYSRYNDPLLNAAKLGEQDNLYVFSASGLSSELDFTGPNAPTDQAGIDDRLSVGFQIEAMSNTCTHNLKAATDQMGIKSINYDFGVTGTHSWDYWNQGLHRFFPLMMQGFGLDGGEIPVYNPNGVSSTESSSELSSGVSLGGVIGSVVGSSLSS
;
A
#
# COMPACT_ATOMS: atom_id res chain seq x y z
N MET A 1 9.73 -50.53 -21.01
CA MET A 1 9.80 -49.35 -21.91
C MET A 1 9.37 -48.16 -21.09
N THR A 2 10.38 -47.38 -20.68
CA THR A 2 10.32 -46.20 -19.84
C THR A 2 9.85 -45.01 -20.68
N SER A 3 8.76 -44.34 -20.30
CA SER A 3 8.44 -43.01 -20.85
C SER A 3 8.68 -41.97 -19.76
N VAL A 4 9.73 -41.19 -19.98
CA VAL A 4 10.18 -40.09 -19.15
C VAL A 4 9.19 -38.92 -19.28
N PHE A 5 8.60 -38.48 -18.18
CA PHE A 5 7.99 -37.16 -18.09
C PHE A 5 9.13 -36.14 -17.95
N THR A 6 9.36 -35.36 -19.00
CA THR A 6 10.22 -34.18 -18.96
C THR A 6 9.45 -33.08 -18.21
N GLY A 7 9.82 -32.85 -16.95
CA GLY A 7 9.46 -31.63 -16.25
C GLY A 7 10.14 -30.44 -16.93
N ALA A 8 9.35 -29.54 -17.49
CA ALA A 8 9.83 -28.22 -17.85
C ALA A 8 9.95 -27.40 -16.56
N GLY A 9 11.16 -27.38 -15.99
CA GLY A 9 11.51 -26.41 -14.97
C GLY A 9 11.44 -25.02 -15.59
N ILE A 10 10.57 -24.16 -15.06
CA ILE A 10 10.66 -22.72 -15.28
C ILE A 10 11.66 -22.22 -14.26
N ALA A 11 12.94 -22.29 -14.63
CA ALA A 11 14.01 -21.54 -13.98
C ALA A 11 14.36 -20.40 -14.93
N ALA A 12 13.69 -19.27 -14.78
CA ALA A 12 14.20 -18.00 -15.26
C ALA A 12 14.91 -17.37 -14.06
N ALA A 13 16.22 -17.57 -13.99
CA ALA A 13 17.06 -16.82 -13.08
C ALA A 13 17.12 -15.38 -13.61
N TYR A 14 16.47 -14.46 -12.91
CA TYR A 14 16.62 -13.03 -13.18
C TYR A 14 17.94 -12.57 -12.55
N ASP A 15 18.85 -12.09 -13.40
CA ASP A 15 20.16 -11.58 -13.01
C ASP A 15 20.02 -10.12 -12.55
N TYR A 16 19.88 -9.93 -11.24
CA TYR A 16 19.74 -8.60 -10.61
C TYR A 16 21.08 -7.96 -10.20
N GLY A 17 22.19 -8.31 -10.85
CA GLY A 17 23.45 -7.54 -10.82
C GLY A 17 23.93 -7.13 -9.42
N MET A 18 24.64 -8.02 -8.71
CA MET A 18 25.34 -7.67 -7.47
C MET A 18 26.82 -8.10 -7.54
N ASP A 19 27.65 -7.26 -8.16
CA ASP A 19 29.09 -7.15 -7.85
C ASP A 19 29.34 -5.79 -7.18
N PRO A 20 29.80 -5.74 -5.92
CA PRO A 20 30.09 -4.47 -5.23
C PRO A 20 31.19 -3.62 -5.88
N ASN A 21 31.87 -4.11 -6.93
CA ASN A 21 32.87 -3.38 -7.70
C ASN A 21 32.43 -2.98 -9.13
N GLN A 22 31.17 -3.20 -9.52
CA GLN A 22 30.65 -2.84 -10.85
C GLN A 22 29.51 -1.81 -10.75
N ASN A 23 29.64 -0.67 -11.45
CA ASN A 23 28.52 0.25 -11.70
C ASN A 23 27.58 -0.40 -12.71
N TYR A 24 26.54 -1.08 -12.23
CA TYR A 24 25.49 -1.64 -13.07
C TYR A 24 24.39 -0.60 -13.30
N ASN A 25 24.30 -0.07 -14.52
CA ASN A 25 23.21 0.80 -14.97
C ASN A 25 22.10 -0.09 -15.59
N PRO A 26 20.90 -0.21 -14.97
CA PRO A 26 19.85 -1.17 -15.32
C PRO A 26 19.02 -0.71 -16.53
N VAL A 27 19.71 -0.39 -17.63
CA VAL A 27 19.08 0.09 -18.88
C VAL A 27 18.43 -1.07 -19.66
N GLU A 28 18.81 -2.31 -19.40
CA GLU A 28 18.48 -3.43 -20.31
C GLU A 28 17.31 -4.34 -19.90
N ASP A 29 16.69 -4.19 -18.71
CA ASP A 29 15.71 -5.18 -18.22
C ASP A 29 14.25 -4.70 -18.16
N ILE A 30 13.78 -4.03 -19.22
CA ILE A 30 12.40 -3.50 -19.29
C ILE A 30 11.47 -4.36 -20.18
N THR A 31 11.90 -5.50 -20.71
CA THR A 31 11.09 -6.14 -21.76
C THR A 31 9.88 -6.96 -21.31
N ASP A 32 9.72 -7.32 -20.03
CA ASP A 32 8.66 -8.28 -19.65
C ASP A 32 8.03 -7.99 -18.27
N ARG A 33 7.54 -6.76 -18.02
CA ARG A 33 6.68 -6.49 -16.86
C ARG A 33 5.21 -6.49 -17.23
N PRO A 34 4.33 -7.05 -16.38
CA PRO A 34 2.91 -7.11 -16.69
C PRO A 34 2.31 -5.71 -16.84
N GLU A 35 1.74 -5.42 -18.00
CA GLU A 35 0.92 -4.22 -18.21
C GLU A 35 -0.43 -4.40 -17.49
N GLY A 36 -0.55 -3.86 -16.27
CA GLY A 36 -1.80 -3.87 -15.50
C GLY A 36 -2.00 -5.04 -14.54
N LEU A 37 -3.00 -4.90 -13.65
CA LEU A 37 -3.25 -5.82 -12.53
C LEU A 37 -3.72 -7.22 -12.99
N SER A 38 -4.48 -7.32 -14.10
CA SER A 38 -4.88 -8.62 -14.69
C SER A 38 -3.72 -9.44 -15.24
N LYS A 39 -2.61 -8.79 -15.61
CA LYS A 39 -1.44 -9.47 -16.17
C LYS A 39 -0.52 -10.00 -15.08
N LEU A 40 -0.76 -9.64 -13.81
CA LEU A 40 -0.13 -10.30 -12.67
C LEU A 40 -0.65 -11.75 -12.59
N PRO A 41 0.18 -12.78 -12.83
CA PRO A 41 -0.25 -14.17 -13.06
C PRO A 41 -1.13 -14.75 -11.94
N PHE A 42 -0.99 -14.23 -10.72
CA PHE A 42 -1.70 -14.70 -9.53
C PHE A 42 -2.88 -13.84 -9.10
N PHE A 43 -3.00 -12.58 -9.55
CA PHE A 43 -4.18 -11.76 -9.22
C PHE A 43 -5.41 -12.27 -9.98
N GLY A 44 -5.38 -12.38 -11.32
CA GLY A 44 -6.58 -12.72 -12.10
C GLY A 44 -7.16 -14.13 -11.84
N SER A 45 -6.30 -15.15 -11.76
CA SER A 45 -6.71 -16.56 -11.67
C SER A 45 -7.13 -16.99 -10.26
N GLN A 46 -6.55 -16.41 -9.19
CA GLN A 46 -6.94 -16.73 -7.82
C GLN A 46 -8.01 -15.81 -7.23
N LEU A 47 -8.16 -14.57 -7.71
CA LEU A 47 -9.30 -13.73 -7.31
C LEU A 47 -10.63 -14.37 -7.73
N THR A 48 -10.72 -14.93 -8.94
CA THR A 48 -11.91 -15.65 -9.37
C THR A 48 -12.20 -16.95 -8.58
N SER A 49 -11.20 -17.47 -7.85
CA SER A 49 -11.35 -18.59 -6.89
C SER A 49 -11.88 -18.17 -5.51
N PHE A 50 -12.11 -16.88 -5.25
CA PHE A 50 -12.75 -16.42 -4.01
C PHE A 50 -14.14 -17.04 -3.78
N GLY A 51 -14.79 -17.55 -4.84
CA GLY A 51 -16.07 -18.25 -4.77
C GLY A 51 -16.03 -19.79 -4.78
N SER A 52 -14.87 -20.44 -4.90
CA SER A 52 -14.79 -21.91 -4.96
C SER A 52 -14.34 -22.54 -3.64
N SER A 53 -15.13 -23.50 -3.17
CA SER A 53 -14.92 -24.29 -1.95
C SER A 53 -13.80 -25.33 -2.11
N GLU A 54 -12.60 -24.94 -2.58
CA GLU A 54 -11.48 -25.88 -2.69
C GLU A 54 -10.83 -26.13 -1.33
N GLY A 55 -11.32 -27.22 -0.71
CA GLY A 55 -11.04 -27.81 0.60
C GLY A 55 -9.60 -28.19 0.96
N SER A 56 -8.55 -27.58 0.39
CA SER A 56 -7.17 -28.05 0.63
C SER A 56 -6.17 -27.03 1.21
N SER A 57 -6.61 -25.82 1.59
CA SER A 57 -5.82 -24.86 2.40
C SER A 57 -6.44 -24.57 3.78
N PHE A 58 -7.40 -25.39 4.21
CA PHE A 58 -8.15 -25.24 5.47
C PHE A 58 -7.37 -25.64 6.74
N GLY A 59 -6.07 -25.34 6.81
CA GLY A 59 -5.20 -25.68 7.94
C GLY A 59 -5.20 -24.68 9.10
N GLU A 60 -5.38 -23.38 8.85
CA GLU A 60 -5.20 -22.37 9.89
C GLU A 60 -6.39 -21.41 9.92
N ILE A 61 -7.36 -21.76 10.75
CA ILE A 61 -8.28 -20.81 11.36
C ILE A 61 -7.40 -19.87 12.19
N VAL A 62 -7.55 -18.55 12.04
CA VAL A 62 -6.93 -17.55 12.94
C VAL A 62 -7.22 -17.97 14.38
N THR A 63 -6.19 -18.41 15.12
CA THR A 63 -6.39 -18.91 16.48
C THR A 63 -6.09 -17.84 17.51
N SER A 64 -5.23 -16.87 17.17
CA SER A 64 -4.82 -15.82 18.08
C SER A 64 -5.39 -14.46 17.70
N THR A 65 -6.14 -13.87 18.62
CA THR A 65 -6.56 -12.47 18.58
C THR A 65 -5.66 -11.60 19.47
N GLU A 66 -4.52 -12.13 19.94
CA GLU A 66 -3.65 -11.43 20.86
C GLU A 66 -2.75 -10.45 20.09
N PRO A 67 -2.76 -9.15 20.43
CA PRO A 67 -1.83 -8.18 19.86
C PRO A 67 -0.38 -8.55 20.19
N GLN A 68 0.56 -8.08 19.37
CA GLN A 68 1.99 -8.19 19.62
C GLN A 68 2.63 -6.84 19.31
N TYR A 69 2.94 -6.06 20.34
CA TYR A 69 3.43 -4.68 20.16
C TYR A 69 4.96 -4.56 20.08
N THR A 70 5.70 -5.64 20.29
CA THR A 70 7.17 -5.63 20.30
C THR A 70 7.70 -6.48 19.16
N ASP A 71 8.60 -5.92 18.36
CA ASP A 71 9.30 -6.66 17.30
C ASP A 71 10.15 -7.78 17.95
N PRO A 72 9.80 -9.07 17.74
CA PRO A 72 10.56 -10.18 18.32
C PRO A 72 12.01 -10.27 17.80
N ARG A 73 12.35 -9.60 16.71
CA ARG A 73 13.70 -9.61 16.11
C ARG A 73 14.61 -8.56 16.73
N TYR A 74 14.03 -7.48 17.23
CA TYR A 74 14.75 -6.35 17.82
C TYR A 74 14.17 -6.00 19.20
N PRO A 75 14.22 -6.91 20.20
CA PRO A 75 13.60 -6.69 21.51
C PRO A 75 14.21 -5.51 22.30
N ALA A 76 15.41 -5.06 21.93
CA ALA A 76 16.08 -3.90 22.50
C ALA A 76 15.95 -2.62 21.63
N GLY A 77 15.13 -2.65 20.58
CA GLY A 77 15.01 -1.58 19.59
C GLY A 77 16.11 -1.60 18.51
N LYS A 78 16.02 -0.66 17.57
CA LYS A 78 16.88 -0.56 16.37
C LYS A 78 18.00 0.47 16.50
N ASP A 79 18.10 1.21 17.61
CA ASP A 79 19.02 2.35 17.80
C ASP A 79 20.49 2.04 17.51
N ALA A 80 20.94 0.82 17.77
CA ALA A 80 22.32 0.40 17.52
C ALA A 80 22.61 0.02 16.06
N LEU A 81 21.59 -0.07 15.19
CA LEU A 81 21.76 -0.40 13.79
C LEU A 81 22.39 0.79 13.04
N PRO A 82 23.31 0.54 12.09
CA PRO A 82 23.91 1.60 11.28
C PRO A 82 22.86 2.34 10.42
N LYS A 83 23.14 3.60 10.11
CA LYS A 83 22.31 4.44 9.25
C LYS A 83 22.71 4.30 7.78
N ALA A 84 21.81 4.69 6.87
CA ALA A 84 22.08 4.70 5.45
C ALA A 84 23.16 5.74 5.08
N THR A 85 23.90 5.48 4.00
CA THR A 85 24.81 6.48 3.42
C THR A 85 24.18 7.06 2.16
N ILE A 86 24.14 8.38 2.05
CA ILE A 86 23.46 9.09 0.96
C ILE A 86 24.47 9.55 -0.09
N ASP A 87 24.21 9.19 -1.33
CA ASP A 87 24.86 9.74 -2.51
C ASP A 87 23.88 10.69 -3.21
N MET A 88 24.21 11.99 -3.16
CA MET A 88 23.38 13.07 -3.69
C MET A 88 23.55 13.28 -5.20
N ASN A 89 24.57 12.68 -5.83
CA ASN A 89 24.86 12.89 -7.24
C ASN A 89 25.23 11.55 -7.93
N PRO A 90 24.35 10.54 -7.89
CA PRO A 90 24.60 9.28 -8.56
C PRO A 90 24.51 9.43 -10.09
N GLU A 91 25.03 8.43 -10.80
CA GLU A 91 24.67 8.26 -12.21
C GLU A 91 23.16 8.00 -12.31
N VAL A 92 22.48 8.81 -13.13
CA VAL A 92 21.04 8.68 -13.35
C VAL A 92 20.77 7.39 -14.13
N LEU A 93 19.87 6.57 -13.60
CA LEU A 93 19.46 5.33 -14.25
C LEU A 93 18.60 5.68 -15.46
N ALA A 94 18.91 5.11 -16.64
CA ALA A 94 18.19 5.46 -17.86
C ALA A 94 16.69 5.16 -17.79
N ARG A 95 16.26 4.18 -16.98
CA ARG A 95 14.85 3.90 -16.74
C ARG A 95 14.12 5.05 -16.02
N LEU A 96 14.79 5.74 -15.10
CA LEU A 96 14.18 6.86 -14.36
C LEU A 96 14.15 8.11 -15.23
N GLU A 97 15.18 8.36 -16.04
CA GLU A 97 15.12 9.38 -17.08
C GLU A 97 13.96 9.11 -18.06
N ARG A 98 13.84 7.87 -18.55
CA ARG A 98 12.82 7.49 -19.54
C ARG A 98 11.39 7.52 -19.01
N PHE A 99 11.14 6.90 -17.87
CA PHE A 99 9.76 6.69 -17.40
C PHE A 99 9.24 7.80 -16.53
N ILE A 100 10.11 8.59 -15.91
CA ILE A 100 9.72 9.55 -14.87
C ILE A 100 10.11 10.97 -15.27
N GLY A 101 11.06 11.11 -16.21
CA GLY A 101 11.56 12.42 -16.61
C GLY A 101 12.47 13.03 -15.54
N VAL A 102 13.33 12.21 -14.92
CA VAL A 102 14.43 12.74 -14.07
C VAL A 102 15.24 13.72 -14.90
N ASP A 103 15.17 14.99 -14.53
CA ASP A 103 15.77 16.12 -15.25
C ASP A 103 17.03 16.65 -14.57
N GLY A 104 17.29 16.24 -13.33
CA GLY A 104 18.44 16.68 -12.53
C GLY A 104 18.21 18.00 -11.78
N ASP A 105 17.08 18.66 -12.01
CA ASP A 105 16.71 19.93 -11.38
C ASP A 105 15.52 19.73 -10.44
N ARG A 106 14.31 19.57 -10.98
CA ARG A 106 13.06 19.45 -10.21
C ARG A 106 12.83 18.02 -9.75
N ILE A 107 13.11 17.05 -10.62
CA ILE A 107 13.01 15.63 -10.32
C ILE A 107 14.42 15.05 -10.41
N ARG A 108 14.97 14.69 -9.25
CA ARG A 108 16.35 14.21 -9.11
C ARG A 108 16.37 12.76 -8.69
N GLN A 109 17.37 12.02 -9.15
CA GLN A 109 17.74 10.76 -8.52
C GLN A 109 18.80 11.03 -7.44
N ILE A 110 18.60 10.43 -6.27
CA ILE A 110 19.62 10.27 -5.24
C ILE A 110 19.67 8.80 -4.84
N ASN A 111 20.79 8.35 -4.28
CA ASN A 111 20.97 6.96 -3.90
C ASN A 111 21.20 6.85 -2.40
N ALA A 112 20.66 5.80 -1.77
CA ALA A 112 20.90 5.49 -0.36
C ALA A 112 21.40 4.06 -0.22
N TYR A 113 22.60 3.87 0.30
CA TYR A 113 23.09 2.54 0.67
C TYR A 113 22.43 2.08 1.97
N SER A 114 21.72 0.96 1.94
CA SER A 114 21.12 0.31 3.11
C SER A 114 22.08 -0.73 3.68
N PRO A 115 22.61 -0.53 4.90
CA PRO A 115 23.48 -1.52 5.54
C PRO A 115 22.77 -2.85 5.85
N SER A 116 21.50 -2.83 6.27
CA SER A 116 20.75 -4.04 6.62
C SER A 116 20.41 -4.90 5.39
N MET A 117 20.19 -4.27 4.23
CA MET A 117 20.00 -4.99 2.96
C MET A 117 21.30 -5.23 2.19
N GLY A 118 22.39 -4.52 2.52
CA GLY A 118 23.69 -4.64 1.86
C GLY A 118 23.71 -4.13 0.42
N ARG A 119 22.79 -3.23 0.05
CA ARG A 119 22.61 -2.74 -1.34
C ARG A 119 22.21 -1.27 -1.41
N THR A 120 22.42 -0.66 -2.56
CA THR A 120 22.02 0.71 -2.86
C THR A 120 20.59 0.77 -3.37
N ILE A 121 19.79 1.64 -2.77
CA ILE A 121 18.41 1.91 -3.13
C ILE A 121 18.35 3.26 -3.87
N PRO A 122 17.95 3.29 -5.16
CA PRO A 122 17.66 4.54 -5.85
C PRO A 122 16.37 5.15 -5.30
N LEU A 123 16.42 6.46 -5.06
CA LEU A 123 15.30 7.27 -4.61
C LEU A 123 15.07 8.39 -5.63
N LEU A 124 13.81 8.69 -5.93
CA LEU A 124 13.49 9.99 -6.50
C LEU A 124 13.38 11.01 -5.38
N TRP A 125 13.92 12.19 -5.65
CA TRP A 125 13.71 13.39 -4.88
C TRP A 125 13.05 14.45 -5.76
N ILE A 126 11.79 14.79 -5.45
CA ILE A 126 11.13 15.95 -6.03
C ILE A 126 11.46 17.15 -5.14
N VAL A 127 12.14 18.11 -5.75
CA VAL A 127 12.67 19.29 -5.07
C VAL A 127 11.56 20.33 -4.90
N PRO A 128 11.38 20.92 -3.70
CA PRO A 128 10.52 22.07 -3.46
C PRO A 128 10.80 23.23 -4.43
N GLU A 129 9.78 24.02 -4.78
CA GLU A 129 9.98 25.22 -5.60
C GLU A 129 10.90 26.23 -4.89
N ASP A 130 10.69 26.45 -3.59
CA ASP A 130 11.61 27.17 -2.72
C ASP A 130 12.31 26.21 -1.73
N ASN A 131 13.49 25.76 -2.14
CA ASN A 131 14.41 24.97 -1.32
C ASN A 131 15.52 25.82 -0.67
N SER A 132 15.32 27.13 -0.50
CA SER A 132 16.31 28.03 0.15
C SER A 132 16.28 27.98 1.68
N VAL A 133 15.21 27.40 2.23
CA VAL A 133 15.02 27.17 3.68
C VAL A 133 14.61 25.71 3.90
N PRO A 134 14.83 25.13 5.09
CA PRO A 134 14.42 23.76 5.38
C PRO A 134 12.92 23.55 5.19
N ARG A 135 12.56 22.43 4.54
CA ARG A 135 11.20 22.04 4.19
C ARG A 135 10.84 20.65 4.72
N PRO A 136 9.55 20.35 4.97
CA PRO A 136 9.12 19.01 5.36
C PRO A 136 9.30 18.00 4.23
N THR A 137 9.22 16.71 4.58
CA THR A 137 9.40 15.60 3.63
C THR A 137 8.19 14.67 3.61
N LEU A 138 7.68 14.39 2.41
CA LEU A 138 6.72 13.34 2.14
C LEU A 138 7.43 12.10 1.59
N TYR A 139 7.34 10.98 2.28
CA TYR A 139 7.73 9.68 1.75
C TYR A 139 6.54 9.07 1.01
N ALA A 140 6.67 8.83 -0.30
CA ALA A 140 5.60 8.30 -1.13
C ALA A 140 5.98 6.89 -1.64
N LEU A 141 5.35 5.87 -1.06
CA LEU A 141 5.65 4.47 -1.38
C LEU A 141 4.89 4.01 -2.62
N GLY A 142 5.56 3.23 -3.47
CA GLY A 142 4.92 2.58 -4.62
C GLY A 142 3.95 1.48 -4.20
N GLY A 143 3.10 1.03 -5.14
CA GLY A 143 2.29 -0.18 -4.97
C GLY A 143 3.10 -1.45 -5.21
N GLY A 144 2.47 -2.48 -5.78
CA GLY A 144 3.12 -3.77 -6.05
C GLY A 144 4.38 -3.70 -6.94
N ASP A 145 4.45 -2.75 -7.88
CA ASP A 145 5.64 -2.53 -8.73
C ASP A 145 6.82 -1.88 -7.98
N GLY A 146 6.58 -1.26 -6.81
CA GLY A 146 7.63 -0.64 -5.99
C GLY A 146 8.33 0.55 -6.66
N GLY A 147 7.63 1.24 -7.58
CA GLY A 147 8.16 2.41 -8.29
C GLY A 147 9.21 2.08 -9.34
N GLN A 148 9.22 0.85 -9.86
CA GLN A 148 10.27 0.41 -10.77
C GLN A 148 9.91 0.59 -12.27
N GLY A 149 8.63 0.69 -12.59
CA GLY A 149 8.08 0.96 -13.92
C GLY A 149 7.39 2.32 -14.03
N SER A 150 6.50 2.46 -15.02
CA SER A 150 5.74 3.69 -15.30
C SER A 150 4.56 3.93 -14.35
N ASP A 151 4.12 2.90 -13.63
CA ASP A 151 2.98 2.98 -12.70
C ASP A 151 3.44 3.51 -11.34
N ASN A 152 3.64 4.81 -11.26
CA ASN A 152 4.10 5.50 -10.05
C ASN A 152 3.37 6.85 -9.87
N TRP A 153 3.58 7.47 -8.69
CA TRP A 153 2.95 8.72 -8.30
C TRP A 153 3.21 9.86 -9.29
N VAL A 154 4.43 10.00 -9.82
CA VAL A 154 4.79 11.10 -10.74
C VAL A 154 4.03 10.99 -12.06
N ASN A 155 3.84 9.78 -12.57
CA ASN A 155 3.27 9.60 -13.90
C ASN A 155 1.74 9.59 -13.94
N ASN A 156 1.11 9.21 -12.84
CA ASN A 156 -0.33 8.93 -12.82
C ASN A 156 -1.10 9.87 -11.88
N THR A 157 -0.40 10.81 -11.24
CA THR A 157 -0.97 11.85 -10.37
C THR A 157 -0.27 13.18 -10.60
N ASP A 158 -0.74 14.23 -9.93
CA ASP A 158 -0.10 15.55 -9.87
C ASP A 158 0.70 15.75 -8.56
N LEU A 159 1.11 14.67 -7.88
CA LEU A 159 1.86 14.72 -6.62
C LEU A 159 3.11 15.59 -6.72
N ASP A 160 3.88 15.48 -7.81
CA ASP A 160 5.12 16.24 -7.98
C ASP A 160 4.87 17.74 -8.08
N GLU A 161 3.86 18.16 -8.82
CA GLU A 161 3.43 19.56 -8.92
C GLU A 161 2.85 20.05 -7.59
N LEU A 162 1.90 19.30 -7.01
CA LEU A 162 1.22 19.63 -5.75
C LEU A 162 2.22 19.84 -4.61
N MET A 163 3.21 18.95 -4.45
CA MET A 163 4.19 19.05 -3.37
C MET A 163 5.23 20.14 -3.64
N SER A 164 5.71 20.27 -4.88
CA SER A 164 6.70 21.29 -5.23
C SER A 164 6.16 22.70 -5.00
N GLN A 165 4.94 22.99 -5.46
CA GLN A 165 4.28 24.30 -5.30
C GLN A 165 3.99 24.66 -3.83
N ASN A 166 3.81 23.63 -2.98
CA ASN A 166 3.59 23.80 -1.54
C ASN A 166 4.87 23.65 -0.72
N ASN A 167 6.03 23.64 -1.37
CA ASN A 167 7.35 23.57 -0.78
C ASN A 167 7.56 22.35 0.15
N VAL A 168 7.16 21.16 -0.32
CA VAL A 168 7.35 19.89 0.37
C VAL A 168 8.32 19.02 -0.44
N ASN A 169 9.35 18.47 0.20
CA ASN A 169 10.21 17.48 -0.45
C ASN A 169 9.41 16.20 -0.66
N VAL A 170 9.56 15.53 -1.80
CA VAL A 170 9.04 14.16 -1.96
C VAL A 170 10.18 13.20 -2.12
N ILE A 171 10.15 12.09 -1.38
CA ILE A 171 11.07 10.97 -1.49
C ILE A 171 10.29 9.72 -1.89
N MET A 172 10.65 9.13 -3.03
CA MET A 172 10.06 7.87 -3.50
C MET A 172 11.13 6.80 -3.63
N PRO A 173 11.04 5.68 -2.88
CA PRO A 173 11.87 4.51 -3.15
C PRO A 173 11.55 3.90 -4.51
N MET A 174 12.58 3.72 -5.34
CA MET A 174 12.46 3.24 -6.72
C MET A 174 12.85 1.77 -6.88
N LEU A 175 12.65 1.03 -5.79
CA LEU A 175 12.78 -0.41 -5.62
C LEU A 175 11.74 -0.84 -4.55
N GLY A 176 11.61 -2.16 -4.34
CA GLY A 176 10.69 -2.71 -3.34
C GLY A 176 9.45 -3.40 -3.93
N ALA A 177 9.52 -3.83 -5.20
CA ALA A 177 8.46 -4.57 -5.86
C ALA A 177 8.10 -5.82 -5.06
N TYR A 178 6.81 -5.99 -4.75
CA TYR A 178 6.25 -7.15 -4.05
C TYR A 178 6.75 -7.37 -2.61
N THR A 179 7.46 -6.38 -2.03
CA THR A 179 8.14 -6.55 -0.74
C THR A 179 7.27 -6.26 0.48
N PHE A 180 6.09 -5.68 0.28
CA PHE A 180 5.27 -5.05 1.32
C PHE A 180 6.03 -3.98 2.12
N TYR A 181 7.17 -3.52 1.61
CA TYR A 181 8.14 -2.71 2.34
C TYR A 181 8.33 -3.22 3.79
N ALA A 182 8.34 -4.54 3.96
CA ALA A 182 8.53 -5.20 5.23
C ALA A 182 9.99 -5.62 5.44
N ASP A 183 10.35 -5.86 6.68
CA ASP A 183 11.56 -6.61 7.00
C ASP A 183 11.21 -8.11 6.98
N TRP A 184 11.75 -8.89 6.04
CA TRP A 184 11.31 -10.28 5.85
C TRP A 184 11.90 -11.24 6.89
N VAL A 185 11.22 -12.38 7.11
CA VAL A 185 11.75 -13.51 7.89
C VAL A 185 12.85 -14.24 7.12
N GLU A 186 12.64 -14.43 5.81
CA GLU A 186 13.57 -15.12 4.91
C GLU A 186 14.12 -14.18 3.84
N GLU A 187 15.32 -14.46 3.36
CA GLU A 187 15.89 -13.78 2.20
C GLU A 187 15.25 -14.30 0.91
N SER A 188 15.11 -13.43 -0.10
CA SER A 188 14.63 -13.82 -1.43
C SER A 188 15.67 -13.48 -2.49
N ALA A 189 16.25 -14.51 -3.12
CA ALA A 189 17.21 -14.32 -4.21
C ALA A 189 16.57 -13.55 -5.39
N ASP A 190 15.32 -13.85 -5.72
CA ASP A 190 14.56 -13.22 -6.80
C ASP A 190 14.23 -11.74 -6.51
N LEU A 191 14.33 -11.30 -5.26
CA LEU A 191 14.13 -9.91 -4.87
C LEU A 191 15.44 -9.26 -4.39
N GLY A 192 16.59 -9.83 -4.73
CA GLY A 192 17.91 -9.27 -4.45
C GLY A 192 18.41 -9.46 -3.01
N GLY A 193 18.03 -10.57 -2.37
CA GLY A 193 18.52 -11.01 -1.07
C GLY A 193 17.66 -10.54 0.10
N LYS A 194 18.30 -9.98 1.12
CA LYS A 194 17.65 -9.47 2.34
C LYS A 194 16.67 -8.35 2.01
N GLN A 195 15.47 -8.48 2.56
CA GLN A 195 14.48 -7.40 2.57
C GLN A 195 14.40 -6.85 4.00
N GLN A 196 14.84 -5.61 4.20
CA GLN A 196 14.81 -4.89 5.49
C GLN A 196 14.26 -3.48 5.27
N TRP A 197 13.10 -3.41 4.61
CA TRP A 197 12.52 -2.14 4.14
C TRP A 197 11.92 -1.29 5.24
N GLU A 198 11.34 -1.89 6.29
CA GLU A 198 10.85 -1.13 7.43
C GLU A 198 12.03 -0.56 8.20
N THR A 199 13.07 -1.36 8.44
CA THR A 199 14.33 -0.88 9.03
C THR A 199 14.92 0.24 8.18
N PHE A 200 14.95 0.11 6.86
CA PHE A 200 15.43 1.16 5.98
C PHE A 200 14.60 2.44 6.09
N LEU A 201 13.27 2.37 5.97
CA LEU A 201 12.39 3.54 5.90
C LEU A 201 12.11 4.19 7.26
N THR A 202 12.22 3.46 8.37
CA THR A 202 11.91 3.97 9.71
C THR A 202 13.14 4.21 10.58
N HIS A 203 14.31 3.69 10.19
CA HIS A 203 15.54 3.86 10.96
C HIS A 203 16.72 4.32 10.11
N GLU A 204 17.08 3.60 9.05
CA GLU A 204 18.34 3.86 8.34
C GLU A 204 18.31 5.16 7.53
N LEU A 205 17.20 5.42 6.83
CA LEU A 205 17.09 6.44 5.80
C LEU A 205 16.76 7.84 6.32
N PRO A 206 15.73 8.05 7.16
CA PRO A 206 15.14 9.39 7.29
C PRO A 206 16.11 10.45 7.79
N GLU A 207 16.83 10.17 8.88
CA GLU A 207 17.79 11.12 9.47
C GLU A 207 18.92 11.52 8.50
N PRO A 208 19.73 10.60 7.93
CA PRO A 208 20.81 11.00 7.02
C PRO A 208 20.29 11.60 5.71
N LEU A 209 19.16 11.13 5.19
CA LEU A 209 18.55 11.67 3.97
C LEU A 209 18.09 13.11 4.18
N GLU A 210 17.30 13.35 5.22
CA GLU A 210 16.74 14.67 5.54
C GLU A 210 17.86 15.68 5.82
N ALA A 211 18.93 15.26 6.50
CA ALA A 211 20.12 16.08 6.67
C ALA A 211 20.81 16.41 5.33
N ALA A 212 20.89 15.45 4.40
CA ALA A 212 21.55 15.63 3.11
C ALA A 212 20.79 16.57 2.16
N ILE A 213 19.45 16.53 2.19
CA ILE A 213 18.59 17.42 1.38
C ILE A 213 18.29 18.76 2.08
N GLY A 214 18.67 18.90 3.36
CA GLY A 214 18.42 20.10 4.15
C GLY A 214 16.96 20.26 4.63
N ALA A 215 16.26 19.14 4.86
CA ALA A 215 14.89 19.13 5.35
C ALA A 215 14.76 19.59 6.82
N ASP A 216 13.55 19.95 7.24
CA ASP A 216 13.25 20.50 8.57
C ASP A 216 13.07 19.44 9.68
N GLY A 217 13.13 18.15 9.32
CA GLY A 217 12.93 17.02 10.22
C GLY A 217 11.48 16.59 10.43
N GLN A 218 10.50 17.28 9.83
CA GLN A 218 9.12 16.84 9.78
C GLN A 218 8.90 15.91 8.59
N ARG A 219 8.18 14.82 8.81
CA ARG A 219 7.95 13.80 7.78
C ARG A 219 6.56 13.20 7.82
N SER A 220 5.96 13.02 6.66
CA SER A 220 4.72 12.26 6.47
C SER A 220 4.97 11.10 5.53
N ILE A 221 4.10 10.10 5.54
CA ILE A 221 4.18 8.96 4.63
C ILE A 221 2.84 8.65 3.99
N ILE A 222 2.85 8.31 2.71
CA ILE A 222 1.70 7.79 1.99
C ILE A 222 2.04 6.45 1.33
N GLY A 223 1.02 5.60 1.24
CA GLY A 223 1.10 4.31 0.57
C GLY A 223 -0.23 3.95 -0.07
N MET A 224 -0.16 3.10 -1.09
CA MET A 224 -1.33 2.63 -1.82
C MET A 224 -1.29 1.11 -2.03
N SER A 225 -2.47 0.48 -2.14
CA SER A 225 -2.55 -0.95 -2.45
C SER A 225 -1.70 -1.76 -1.47
N MET A 226 -0.67 -2.48 -1.96
CA MET A 226 0.36 -3.13 -1.16
C MET A 226 0.92 -2.22 -0.04
N SER A 227 1.36 -1.00 -0.37
CA SER A 227 1.96 -0.08 0.60
C SER A 227 0.94 0.67 1.45
N GLY A 228 -0.35 0.62 1.10
CA GLY A 228 -1.41 1.13 1.98
C GLY A 228 -1.46 0.36 3.31
N GLY A 229 -1.34 -0.97 3.24
CA GLY A 229 -1.19 -1.81 4.45
C GLY A 229 0.13 -1.55 5.19
N THR A 230 1.23 -1.36 4.45
CA THR A 230 2.55 -1.05 5.02
C THR A 230 2.53 0.19 5.91
N VAL A 231 1.95 1.30 5.44
CA VAL A 231 2.01 2.56 6.21
C VAL A 231 1.16 2.49 7.49
N LEU A 232 0.09 1.68 7.49
CA LEU A 232 -0.64 1.34 8.71
C LEU A 232 0.23 0.51 9.66
N ASN A 233 1.02 -0.42 9.13
CA ASN A 233 1.95 -1.21 9.93
C ASN A 233 3.06 -0.34 10.56
N TYR A 234 3.58 0.63 9.82
CA TYR A 234 4.56 1.57 10.39
C TYR A 234 3.95 2.43 11.49
N ALA A 235 2.70 2.87 11.30
CA ALA A 235 1.96 3.63 12.31
C ALA A 235 1.64 2.81 13.55
N SER A 236 1.38 1.50 13.44
CA SER A 236 1.15 0.63 14.60
C SER A 236 2.45 0.30 15.34
N HIS A 237 3.58 0.22 14.64
CA HIS A 237 4.89 -0.05 15.24
C HIS A 237 5.49 1.19 15.92
N ASN A 238 5.42 2.35 15.26
CA ASN A 238 6.03 3.60 15.72
C ASN A 238 5.07 4.79 15.55
N PRO A 239 4.00 4.87 16.36
CA PRO A 239 3.08 6.00 16.31
C PRO A 239 3.82 7.34 16.38
N ASN A 240 3.46 8.26 15.50
CA ASN A 240 4.00 9.62 15.42
C ASN A 240 5.48 9.73 15.01
N PHE A 241 6.11 8.65 14.52
CA PHE A 241 7.38 8.75 13.80
C PHE A 241 7.24 9.55 12.49
N TYR A 242 6.12 9.33 11.80
CA TYR A 242 5.60 10.20 10.76
C TYR A 242 4.49 11.07 11.37
N SER A 243 4.51 12.38 11.10
CA SER A 243 3.52 13.34 11.61
C SER A 243 2.14 13.18 11.00
N SER A 244 2.06 12.60 9.80
CA SER A 244 0.82 12.18 9.15
C SER A 244 1.04 10.90 8.33
N VAL A 245 0.00 10.08 8.25
CA VAL A 245 0.02 8.78 7.55
C VAL A 245 -1.22 8.67 6.66
N GLY A 246 -1.03 8.49 5.35
CA GLY A 246 -2.11 8.29 4.38
C GLY A 246 -2.09 6.90 3.76
N SER A 247 -3.07 6.07 4.10
CA SER A 247 -3.27 4.73 3.52
C SER A 247 -4.39 4.75 2.48
N PHE A 248 -4.07 4.45 1.23
CA PHE A 248 -5.05 4.43 0.13
C PHE A 248 -5.28 3.01 -0.41
N SER A 249 -6.51 2.49 -0.29
CA SER A 249 -6.88 1.14 -0.71
C SER A 249 -5.94 0.05 -0.18
N GLY A 250 -5.50 0.19 1.07
CA GLY A 250 -4.66 -0.78 1.76
C GLY A 250 -5.47 -1.83 2.52
N CYS A 251 -4.83 -2.93 2.88
CA CYS A 251 -5.40 -3.92 3.79
C CYS A 251 -4.59 -3.95 5.10
N ALA A 252 -5.27 -3.66 6.21
CA ALA A 252 -4.69 -3.61 7.55
C ALA A 252 -4.51 -4.98 8.19
N GLU A 253 -5.25 -6.00 7.72
CA GLU A 253 -5.17 -7.35 8.23
C GLU A 253 -4.15 -8.17 7.44
N THR A 254 -3.27 -8.89 8.13
CA THR A 254 -2.20 -9.70 7.52
C THR A 254 -2.20 -11.14 8.03
N ASN A 255 -2.80 -11.39 9.20
CA ASN A 255 -2.91 -12.71 9.83
C ASN A 255 -4.23 -13.40 9.51
N SER A 256 -5.23 -12.66 9.05
CA SER A 256 -6.51 -13.26 8.68
C SER A 256 -6.41 -14.07 7.39
N TRP A 257 -7.38 -14.96 7.16
CA TRP A 257 -7.49 -15.67 5.88
C TRP A 257 -7.53 -14.71 4.68
N MET A 258 -8.24 -13.58 4.82
CA MET A 258 -8.27 -12.53 3.79
C MET A 258 -6.91 -11.85 3.65
N GLY A 259 -6.31 -11.43 4.76
CA GLY A 259 -5.01 -10.76 4.78
C GLY A 259 -3.91 -11.61 4.14
N ARG A 260 -3.82 -12.90 4.50
CA ARG A 260 -2.85 -13.83 3.94
C ARG A 260 -3.03 -14.05 2.44
N ARG A 261 -4.28 -14.09 1.95
CA ARG A 261 -4.55 -14.14 0.51
C ARG A 261 -4.20 -12.84 -0.21
N GLY A 262 -4.46 -11.69 0.41
CA GLY A 262 -4.02 -10.40 -0.11
C GLY A 262 -2.50 -10.33 -0.25
N ILE A 263 -1.77 -10.78 0.78
CA ILE A 263 -0.30 -10.87 0.74
C ILE A 263 0.15 -11.81 -0.38
N ALA A 264 -0.44 -13.00 -0.47
CA ALA A 264 -0.11 -13.99 -1.48
C ALA A 264 -0.31 -13.46 -2.91
N ALA A 265 -1.42 -12.75 -3.15
CA ALA A 265 -1.74 -12.20 -4.47
C ALA A 265 -0.62 -11.29 -5.00
N THR A 266 0.03 -10.53 -4.13
CA THR A 266 1.18 -9.70 -4.47
C THR A 266 2.50 -10.46 -4.44
N ALA A 267 2.81 -11.18 -3.36
CA ALA A 267 4.10 -11.83 -3.12
C ALA A 267 4.47 -12.87 -4.18
N TYR A 268 3.49 -13.60 -4.72
CA TYR A 268 3.76 -14.60 -5.76
C TYR A 268 4.32 -14.00 -7.06
N ASN A 269 4.08 -12.72 -7.34
CA ASN A 269 4.69 -12.05 -8.50
C ASN A 269 6.20 -11.82 -8.30
N GLY A 270 6.67 -11.81 -7.05
CA GLY A 270 8.08 -11.80 -6.68
C GLY A 270 8.64 -13.18 -6.33
N ASN A 271 7.96 -14.26 -6.76
CA ASN A 271 8.29 -15.66 -6.46
C ASN A 271 8.46 -15.94 -4.94
N ALA A 272 7.66 -15.27 -4.11
CA ALA A 272 7.75 -15.38 -2.66
C ALA A 272 6.45 -15.87 -2.03
N LEU A 273 6.57 -16.54 -0.89
CA LEU A 273 5.43 -16.98 -0.07
C LEU A 273 5.15 -15.96 1.05
N PRO A 274 3.89 -15.79 1.48
CA PRO A 274 3.54 -14.94 2.63
C PRO A 274 4.32 -15.26 3.92
N SER A 275 4.66 -16.54 4.14
CA SER A 275 5.43 -16.97 5.31
C SER A 275 6.89 -16.51 5.26
N GLN A 276 7.47 -16.31 4.08
CA GLN A 276 8.82 -15.73 3.94
C GLN A 276 8.85 -14.26 4.36
N ILE A 277 7.72 -13.56 4.20
CA ILE A 277 7.57 -12.15 4.56
C ILE A 277 7.34 -12.00 6.06
N PHE A 278 6.23 -12.54 6.58
CA PHE A 278 5.79 -12.30 7.96
C PHE A 278 5.86 -13.53 8.88
N GLY A 279 6.39 -14.65 8.41
CA GLY A 279 6.38 -15.91 9.14
C GLY A 279 5.04 -16.65 9.05
N GLU A 280 4.96 -17.80 9.71
CA GLU A 280 3.72 -18.58 9.83
C GLU A 280 2.61 -17.77 10.52
N VAL A 281 1.35 -18.09 10.23
CA VAL A 281 0.19 -17.46 10.86
C VAL A 281 0.28 -17.63 12.38
N ASP A 282 -0.20 -16.63 13.13
CA ASP A 282 -0.18 -16.59 14.60
C ASP A 282 1.21 -16.58 15.27
N SER A 283 2.31 -16.68 14.50
CA SER A 283 3.66 -16.43 15.05
C SER A 283 3.77 -15.00 15.60
N ASP A 284 4.65 -14.79 16.59
CA ASP A 284 4.83 -13.46 17.18
C ASP A 284 5.17 -12.41 16.12
N TYR A 285 6.01 -12.75 15.14
CA TYR A 285 6.36 -11.82 14.09
C TYR A 285 5.20 -11.54 13.13
N SER A 286 4.38 -12.55 12.83
CA SER A 286 3.17 -12.35 12.05
C SER A 286 2.19 -11.44 12.77
N ARG A 287 1.89 -11.69 14.04
CA ARG A 287 0.97 -10.86 14.85
C ARG A 287 1.49 -9.45 15.06
N TYR A 288 2.81 -9.27 15.10
CA TYR A 288 3.44 -7.95 15.16
C TYR A 288 3.09 -7.13 13.90
N ASN A 289 3.20 -7.73 12.72
CA ASN A 289 2.91 -7.08 11.44
C ASN A 289 1.41 -7.06 11.05
N ASP A 290 0.50 -7.12 12.02
CA ASP A 290 -0.94 -7.03 11.78
C ASP A 290 -1.53 -5.75 12.38
N PRO A 291 -1.70 -4.69 11.57
CA PRO A 291 -2.31 -3.46 12.03
C PRO A 291 -3.73 -3.63 12.61
N LEU A 292 -4.52 -4.62 12.16
CA LEU A 292 -5.85 -4.91 12.72
C LEU A 292 -5.75 -5.47 14.15
N LEU A 293 -4.86 -6.44 14.40
CA LEU A 293 -4.60 -6.94 15.75
C LEU A 293 -4.00 -5.85 16.64
N ASN A 294 -3.17 -4.98 16.08
CA ASN A 294 -2.51 -3.88 16.79
C ASN A 294 -3.28 -2.55 16.71
N ALA A 295 -4.59 -2.57 16.42
CA ALA A 295 -5.39 -1.36 16.15
C ALA A 295 -5.38 -0.34 17.31
N ALA A 296 -5.16 -0.77 18.55
CA ALA A 296 -4.96 0.13 19.69
C ALA A 296 -3.81 1.13 19.45
N LYS A 297 -2.71 0.69 18.80
CA LYS A 297 -1.57 1.54 18.46
C LYS A 297 -1.87 2.54 17.37
N LEU A 298 -2.73 2.19 16.41
CA LEU A 298 -3.21 3.15 15.41
C LEU A 298 -3.99 4.31 16.02
N GLY A 299 -4.63 4.10 17.19
CA GLY A 299 -5.27 5.17 17.94
C GLY A 299 -4.30 6.21 18.52
N GLU A 300 -3.02 5.86 18.67
CA GLU A 300 -1.93 6.73 19.14
C GLU A 300 -1.30 7.57 18.00
N GLN A 301 -1.59 7.22 16.73
CA GLN A 301 -1.10 7.95 15.56
C GLN A 301 -1.99 9.17 15.29
N ASP A 302 -1.36 10.35 15.26
CA ASP A 302 -1.97 11.60 14.85
C ASP A 302 -2.09 11.66 13.32
N ASN A 303 -3.10 12.37 12.81
CA ASN A 303 -3.29 12.62 11.39
C ASN A 303 -3.28 11.34 10.51
N LEU A 304 -3.87 10.25 11.03
CA LEU A 304 -4.04 9.02 10.28
C LEU A 304 -5.28 9.11 9.37
N TYR A 305 -5.06 8.96 8.06
CA TYR A 305 -6.09 8.93 7.04
C TYR A 305 -6.12 7.57 6.32
N VAL A 306 -7.31 6.97 6.26
CA VAL A 306 -7.52 5.66 5.66
C VAL A 306 -8.65 5.75 4.63
N PHE A 307 -8.27 5.64 3.37
CA PHE A 307 -9.19 5.69 2.23
C PHE A 307 -9.38 4.30 1.63
N SER A 308 -10.63 3.96 1.30
CA SER A 308 -10.98 2.88 0.39
C SER A 308 -12.29 3.21 -0.33
N ALA A 309 -12.50 2.69 -1.52
CA ALA A 309 -13.74 2.84 -2.28
C ALA A 309 -14.50 1.51 -2.35
N SER A 310 -15.73 1.51 -2.85
CA SER A 310 -16.58 0.31 -2.88
C SER A 310 -16.18 -0.74 -3.93
N GLY A 311 -15.30 -0.42 -4.86
CA GLY A 311 -15.05 -1.17 -6.09
C GLY A 311 -16.01 -0.83 -7.23
N LEU A 312 -17.19 -0.26 -6.94
CA LEU A 312 -18.16 0.10 -7.97
C LEU A 312 -17.59 1.20 -8.87
N SER A 313 -17.60 0.95 -10.18
CA SER A 313 -17.10 1.93 -11.16
C SER A 313 -17.92 3.23 -11.14
N SER A 314 -17.25 4.36 -11.33
CA SER A 314 -17.86 5.65 -11.62
C SER A 314 -17.50 6.13 -13.02
N GLU A 315 -17.97 7.32 -13.40
CA GLU A 315 -17.57 7.96 -14.65
C GLU A 315 -16.04 8.10 -14.78
N LEU A 316 -15.34 8.32 -13.66
CA LEU A 316 -13.89 8.46 -13.61
C LEU A 316 -13.15 7.22 -14.14
N ASP A 317 -13.73 6.03 -14.01
CA ASP A 317 -13.14 4.79 -14.54
C ASP A 317 -13.09 4.74 -16.06
N PHE A 318 -13.86 5.59 -16.73
CA PHE A 318 -14.01 5.62 -18.18
C PHE A 318 -13.53 6.93 -18.81
N THR A 319 -13.50 8.03 -18.04
CA THR A 319 -13.17 9.37 -18.55
C THR A 319 -12.02 10.03 -17.83
N GLY A 320 -11.52 9.43 -16.75
CA GLY A 320 -10.38 9.94 -15.99
C GLY A 320 -9.08 9.96 -16.82
N PRO A 321 -8.08 10.74 -16.39
CA PRO A 321 -6.77 10.79 -17.06
C PRO A 321 -6.10 9.43 -17.20
N ASN A 322 -6.33 8.53 -16.23
CA ASN A 322 -5.81 7.16 -16.25
C ASN A 322 -6.87 6.12 -16.65
N ALA A 323 -7.95 6.54 -17.33
CA ALA A 323 -8.95 5.61 -17.85
C ALA A 323 -8.35 4.74 -18.97
N PRO A 324 -8.56 3.41 -18.96
CA PRO A 324 -8.02 2.54 -19.99
C PRO A 324 -8.61 2.87 -21.37
N THR A 325 -7.76 2.88 -22.40
CA THR A 325 -8.17 3.21 -23.78
C THR A 325 -8.59 2.01 -24.62
N ASP A 326 -8.24 0.79 -24.19
CA ASP A 326 -8.58 -0.45 -24.88
C ASP A 326 -9.56 -1.31 -24.07
N GLN A 327 -10.23 -2.25 -24.75
CA GLN A 327 -11.23 -3.10 -24.12
C GLN A 327 -10.64 -4.00 -23.03
N ALA A 328 -9.40 -4.46 -23.18
CA ALA A 328 -8.78 -5.36 -22.22
C ALA A 328 -8.50 -4.65 -20.89
N GLY A 329 -8.04 -3.40 -20.92
CA GLY A 329 -7.83 -2.56 -19.76
C GLY A 329 -9.14 -2.13 -19.11
N ILE A 330 -10.20 -1.87 -19.88
CA ILE A 330 -11.55 -1.63 -19.33
C ILE A 330 -12.05 -2.88 -18.60
N ASP A 331 -11.91 -4.06 -19.21
CA ASP A 331 -12.32 -5.32 -18.60
C ASP A 331 -11.51 -5.60 -17.32
N ASP A 332 -10.19 -5.32 -17.32
CA ASP A 332 -9.32 -5.40 -16.14
C ASP A 332 -9.81 -4.48 -15.02
N ARG A 333 -10.05 -3.21 -15.34
CA ARG A 333 -10.54 -2.19 -14.41
C ARG A 333 -11.85 -2.61 -13.74
N LEU A 334 -12.81 -3.10 -14.53
CA LEU A 334 -14.14 -3.49 -14.05
C LEU A 334 -14.18 -4.86 -13.36
N SER A 335 -13.19 -5.72 -13.59
CA SER A 335 -13.16 -7.07 -13.01
C SER A 335 -12.14 -7.18 -11.88
N VAL A 336 -10.86 -7.10 -12.18
CA VAL A 336 -9.76 -7.24 -11.21
C VAL A 336 -9.72 -6.01 -10.31
N GLY A 337 -9.84 -4.81 -10.89
CA GLY A 337 -9.89 -3.55 -10.13
C GLY A 337 -11.07 -3.50 -9.16
N PHE A 338 -12.26 -3.97 -9.57
CA PHE A 338 -13.42 -4.12 -8.67
C PHE A 338 -13.11 -5.07 -7.49
N GLN A 339 -12.59 -6.27 -7.78
CA GLN A 339 -12.41 -7.29 -6.75
C GLN A 339 -11.33 -6.93 -5.72
N ILE A 340 -10.22 -6.34 -6.16
CA ILE A 340 -9.16 -5.90 -5.25
C ILE A 340 -9.66 -4.75 -4.38
N GLU A 341 -10.41 -3.81 -4.95
CA GLU A 341 -10.95 -2.70 -4.17
C GLU A 341 -12.00 -3.17 -3.16
N ALA A 342 -12.91 -4.07 -3.55
CA ALA A 342 -13.86 -4.66 -2.63
C ALA A 342 -13.19 -5.42 -1.47
N MET A 343 -12.07 -6.10 -1.72
CA MET A 343 -11.25 -6.72 -0.66
C MET A 343 -10.65 -5.66 0.25
N SER A 344 -9.99 -4.65 -0.32
CA SER A 344 -9.34 -3.56 0.45
C SER A 344 -10.36 -2.79 1.30
N ASN A 345 -11.54 -2.55 0.74
CA ASN A 345 -12.68 -1.95 1.42
C ASN A 345 -13.18 -2.81 2.57
N THR A 346 -13.27 -4.13 2.38
CA THR A 346 -13.61 -5.08 3.45
C THR A 346 -12.57 -5.03 4.58
N CYS A 347 -11.27 -5.03 4.25
CA CYS A 347 -10.21 -4.87 5.26
C CYS A 347 -10.35 -3.54 6.03
N THR A 348 -10.67 -2.45 5.32
CA THR A 348 -10.85 -1.13 5.93
C THR A 348 -12.09 -1.07 6.82
N HIS A 349 -13.19 -1.72 6.44
CA HIS A 349 -14.37 -1.88 7.28
C HIS A 349 -14.09 -2.73 8.52
N ASN A 350 -13.33 -3.82 8.39
CA ASN A 350 -12.89 -4.64 9.52
C ASN A 350 -12.07 -3.82 10.52
N LEU A 351 -11.11 -3.03 10.02
CA LEU A 351 -10.31 -2.13 10.84
C LEU A 351 -11.18 -1.09 11.54
N LYS A 352 -12.08 -0.43 10.81
CA LYS A 352 -13.00 0.55 11.39
C LYS A 352 -13.90 -0.07 12.47
N ALA A 353 -14.42 -1.27 12.24
CA ALA A 353 -15.25 -1.96 13.22
C ALA A 353 -14.46 -2.24 14.52
N ALA A 354 -13.21 -2.70 14.38
CA ALA A 354 -12.33 -2.93 15.53
C ALA A 354 -12.03 -1.63 16.30
N THR A 355 -11.66 -0.56 15.60
CA THR A 355 -11.32 0.73 16.23
C THR A 355 -12.55 1.41 16.84
N ASP A 356 -13.73 1.29 16.22
CA ASP A 356 -15.00 1.74 16.81
C ASP A 356 -15.35 0.99 18.11
N GLN A 357 -15.15 -0.33 18.14
CA GLN A 357 -15.37 -1.14 19.35
C GLN A 357 -14.43 -0.74 20.49
N MET A 358 -13.21 -0.29 20.16
CA MET A 358 -12.24 0.25 21.13
C MET A 358 -12.52 1.71 21.52
N GLY A 359 -13.49 2.38 20.88
CA GLY A 359 -13.79 3.79 21.11
C GLY A 359 -12.75 4.76 20.50
N ILE A 360 -11.91 4.28 19.58
CA ILE A 360 -10.91 5.09 18.89
C ILE A 360 -11.60 5.94 17.83
N LYS A 361 -11.43 7.27 17.93
CA LYS A 361 -12.04 8.26 17.02
C LYS A 361 -11.01 9.18 16.35
N SER A 362 -9.73 8.98 16.62
CA SER A 362 -8.62 9.76 16.03
C SER A 362 -8.36 9.44 14.56
N ILE A 363 -8.87 8.30 14.05
CA ILE A 363 -8.61 7.83 12.70
C ILE A 363 -9.65 8.40 11.72
N ASN A 364 -9.15 9.04 10.65
CA ASN A 364 -9.96 9.61 9.59
C ASN A 364 -10.25 8.55 8.52
N TYR A 365 -11.37 7.84 8.67
CA TYR A 365 -11.86 6.91 7.66
C TYR A 365 -12.64 7.64 6.56
N ASP A 366 -12.31 7.35 5.31
CA ASP A 366 -13.00 7.92 4.16
C ASP A 366 -13.35 6.85 3.13
N PHE A 367 -14.63 6.51 3.08
CA PHE A 367 -15.17 5.51 2.18
C PHE A 367 -15.77 6.16 0.93
N GLY A 368 -15.14 5.90 -0.22
CA GLY A 368 -15.70 6.26 -1.52
C GLY A 368 -16.94 5.42 -1.84
N VAL A 369 -18.07 6.08 -2.14
CA VAL A 369 -19.32 5.39 -2.56
C VAL A 369 -19.10 4.61 -3.85
N THR A 370 -18.25 5.15 -4.73
CA THR A 370 -17.78 4.54 -5.96
C THR A 370 -16.27 4.69 -6.02
N GLY A 371 -15.62 3.74 -6.67
CA GLY A 371 -14.24 3.81 -7.08
C GLY A 371 -13.60 2.44 -7.16
N THR A 372 -12.69 2.28 -8.10
CA THR A 372 -11.95 1.02 -8.34
C THR A 372 -10.52 1.15 -7.85
N HIS A 373 -9.78 0.05 -7.89
CA HIS A 373 -8.36 0.01 -7.52
C HIS A 373 -7.46 0.66 -8.58
N SER A 374 -7.46 1.99 -8.65
CA SER A 374 -6.79 2.75 -9.72
C SER A 374 -6.30 4.14 -9.31
N TRP A 375 -5.34 4.66 -10.10
CA TRP A 375 -4.65 5.92 -9.88
C TRP A 375 -5.54 7.14 -9.77
N ASP A 376 -6.65 7.20 -10.50
CA ASP A 376 -7.55 8.33 -10.43
C ASP A 376 -8.16 8.49 -9.02
N TYR A 377 -8.50 7.37 -8.36
CA TYR A 377 -9.04 7.40 -6.99
C TYR A 377 -7.96 7.57 -5.93
N TRP A 378 -6.77 7.01 -6.14
CA TRP A 378 -5.63 7.29 -5.26
C TRP A 378 -5.24 8.77 -5.30
N ASN A 379 -5.32 9.41 -6.47
CA ASN A 379 -5.10 10.84 -6.58
C ASN A 379 -6.20 11.64 -5.86
N GLN A 380 -7.48 11.23 -5.97
CA GLN A 380 -8.52 11.85 -5.14
C GLN A 380 -8.26 11.68 -3.64
N GLY A 381 -7.81 10.51 -3.21
CA GLY A 381 -7.39 10.24 -1.83
C GLY A 381 -6.24 11.16 -1.39
N LEU A 382 -5.23 11.35 -2.25
CA LEU A 382 -4.13 12.28 -2.02
C LEU A 382 -4.62 13.71 -1.80
N HIS A 383 -5.46 14.24 -2.69
CA HIS A 383 -5.99 15.61 -2.58
C HIS A 383 -6.88 15.80 -1.34
N ARG A 384 -7.61 14.77 -0.92
CA ARG A 384 -8.43 14.80 0.31
C ARG A 384 -7.60 14.67 1.59
N PHE A 385 -6.45 13.99 1.52
CA PHE A 385 -5.49 13.89 2.60
C PHE A 385 -4.62 15.14 2.73
N PHE A 386 -4.34 15.83 1.63
CA PHE A 386 -3.40 16.95 1.56
C PHE A 386 -3.57 18.01 2.67
N PRO A 387 -4.79 18.54 2.96
CA PRO A 387 -4.93 19.53 4.03
C PRO A 387 -4.56 18.99 5.42
N LEU A 388 -4.91 17.73 5.72
CA LEU A 388 -4.56 17.07 6.98
C LEU A 388 -3.05 16.82 7.06
N MET A 389 -2.41 16.42 5.96
CA MET A 389 -0.97 16.24 5.88
C MET A 389 -0.21 17.54 6.16
N MET A 390 -0.62 18.64 5.52
CA MET A 390 -0.03 19.97 5.72
C MET A 390 -0.19 20.43 7.17
N GLN A 391 -1.35 20.18 7.80
CA GLN A 391 -1.55 20.44 9.23
C GLN A 391 -0.54 19.65 10.09
N GLY A 392 -0.26 18.39 9.75
CA GLY A 392 0.77 17.59 10.42
C GLY A 392 2.20 18.10 10.22
N PHE A 393 2.45 18.92 9.20
CA PHE A 393 3.69 19.69 9.03
C PHE A 393 3.66 21.06 9.73
N GLY A 394 2.57 21.41 10.42
CA GLY A 394 2.36 22.74 10.96
C GLY A 394 2.19 23.83 9.90
N LEU A 395 1.82 23.45 8.68
CA LEU A 395 1.58 24.32 7.53
C LEU A 395 0.09 24.45 7.24
N ASP A 396 -0.31 25.52 6.56
CA ASP A 396 -1.68 25.69 6.08
C ASP A 396 -1.86 24.96 4.74
N GLY A 397 -2.69 23.91 4.73
CA GLY A 397 -3.10 23.20 3.51
C GLY A 397 -4.54 23.50 3.09
N GLY A 398 -5.19 24.48 3.71
CA GLY A 398 -6.60 24.76 3.53
C GLY A 398 -7.53 23.97 4.46
N GLU A 399 -8.83 23.97 4.12
CA GLU A 399 -9.85 23.32 4.93
C GLU A 399 -9.76 21.79 4.79
N ILE A 400 -9.69 21.10 5.94
CA ILE A 400 -9.75 19.63 5.98
C ILE A 400 -11.16 19.20 5.56
N PRO A 401 -11.31 18.41 4.49
CA PRO A 401 -12.63 18.03 4.00
C PRO A 401 -13.34 17.12 5.01
N VAL A 402 -14.67 17.12 4.95
CA VAL A 402 -15.47 16.13 5.68
C VAL A 402 -15.24 14.76 5.03
N TYR A 403 -14.69 13.83 5.82
CA TYR A 403 -14.50 12.44 5.44
C TYR A 403 -15.81 11.64 5.60
N ASN A 404 -15.98 10.59 4.80
CA ASN A 404 -17.15 9.72 4.83
C ASN A 404 -16.87 8.42 5.60
N PRO A 405 -17.03 8.38 6.94
CA PRO A 405 -16.73 7.18 7.71
C PRO A 405 -17.74 6.05 7.49
N ASN A 406 -18.88 6.29 6.84
CA ASN A 406 -19.97 5.30 6.73
C ASN A 406 -20.14 4.74 5.31
N GLY A 407 -19.45 5.27 4.30
CA GLY A 407 -19.60 4.85 2.91
C GLY A 407 -20.96 5.21 2.29
N VAL A 408 -21.72 6.12 2.91
CA VAL A 408 -23.02 6.60 2.42
C VAL A 408 -22.93 8.09 2.11
N SER A 409 -23.41 8.51 0.93
CA SER A 409 -23.43 9.93 0.56
C SER A 409 -24.25 10.74 1.56
N SER A 410 -23.69 11.86 2.04
CA SER A 410 -24.34 12.78 2.98
C SER A 410 -25.55 13.52 2.39
N THR A 411 -25.96 13.24 1.16
CA THR A 411 -27.19 13.77 0.54
C THR A 411 -28.48 13.11 1.03
N GLU A 412 -28.42 12.08 1.89
CA GLU A 412 -29.62 11.44 2.48
C GLU A 412 -29.67 11.49 4.02
N SER A 413 -29.18 12.58 4.63
CA SER A 413 -29.45 12.87 6.05
C SER A 413 -30.02 14.28 6.23
N SER A 414 -31.17 14.53 5.61
CA SER A 414 -32.04 15.63 6.00
C SER A 414 -33.50 15.15 6.08
N SER A 415 -33.89 14.75 7.29
CA SER A 415 -35.19 15.06 7.90
C SER A 415 -36.50 14.59 7.22
N GLU A 416 -36.68 13.31 6.91
CA GLU A 416 -38.03 12.71 6.79
C GLU A 416 -38.07 11.23 7.21
N LEU A 417 -37.72 10.90 8.45
CA LEU A 417 -38.13 9.62 9.07
C LEU A 417 -38.49 9.86 10.55
N SER A 418 -39.41 10.80 10.76
CA SER A 418 -40.15 10.96 12.00
C SER A 418 -41.62 11.20 11.66
N SER A 419 -42.32 10.12 11.33
CA SER A 419 -43.63 9.76 11.89
C SER A 419 -44.35 8.80 10.96
N GLY A 420 -44.63 7.60 11.45
CA GLY A 420 -45.79 6.84 11.00
C GLY A 420 -45.51 5.58 10.18
N VAL A 421 -44.90 4.56 10.78
CA VAL A 421 -45.35 3.19 10.51
C VAL A 421 -45.49 2.46 11.85
N SER A 422 -46.75 2.24 12.22
CA SER A 422 -47.16 1.45 13.38
C SER A 422 -46.69 0.01 13.22
N LEU A 423 -46.08 -0.52 14.28
CA LEU A 423 -45.95 -1.96 14.51
C LEU A 423 -47.33 -2.62 14.43
N GLY A 424 -47.47 -3.58 13.53
CA GLY A 424 -48.63 -4.47 13.41
C GLY A 424 -48.15 -5.81 12.90
N GLY A 425 -47.96 -6.77 13.82
CA GLY A 425 -47.43 -8.08 13.51
C GLY A 425 -48.33 -8.90 12.59
N VAL A 426 -47.73 -9.80 11.83
CA VAL A 426 -48.46 -10.88 11.16
C VAL A 426 -47.86 -12.21 11.57
N ILE A 427 -48.59 -12.84 12.50
CA ILE A 427 -48.54 -14.24 12.85
C ILE A 427 -49.05 -15.05 11.65
N GLY A 428 -48.41 -16.17 11.36
CA GLY A 428 -48.72 -17.02 10.21
C GLY A 428 -50.09 -17.71 10.26
N SER A 429 -50.53 -18.19 9.10
CA SER A 429 -51.53 -19.26 9.00
C SER A 429 -51.31 -20.09 7.75
N VAL A 430 -51.00 -21.37 7.97
CA VAL A 430 -51.11 -22.46 7.00
C VAL A 430 -52.59 -22.86 6.91
N VAL A 431 -53.19 -22.85 5.72
CA VAL A 431 -54.35 -23.69 5.38
C VAL A 431 -54.27 -24.05 3.90
N GLY A 432 -54.28 -25.34 3.58
CA GLY A 432 -54.36 -25.84 2.21
C GLY A 432 -55.80 -26.06 1.73
N SER A 433 -55.96 -26.25 0.42
CA SER A 433 -57.00 -27.11 -0.13
C SER A 433 -56.68 -27.44 -1.60
N SER A 434 -56.63 -28.74 -1.86
CA SER A 434 -56.71 -29.42 -3.16
C SER A 434 -57.92 -28.99 -3.99
N LEU A 435 -57.83 -29.13 -5.32
CA LEU A 435 -58.87 -29.80 -6.11
C LEU A 435 -58.32 -30.25 -7.47
N SER A 436 -58.59 -31.52 -7.77
CA SER A 436 -58.32 -32.27 -8.99
C SER A 436 -59.37 -32.01 -10.07
N SER A 437 -58.94 -32.05 -11.33
CA SER A 437 -59.50 -32.92 -12.39
C SER A 437 -58.59 -32.92 -13.60
#